data_AF-A0A7K2MYH9-F1
#
_entry.id   AF-A0A7K2MYH9-F1
#
_cell.length_a   1.000
_cell.length_b   1.000
_cell.length_c   1.000
_cell.angle_alpha   90.00
_cell.angle_beta   90.00
_cell.angle_gamma   90.00
#
_symmetry.space_group_name_H-M   'P 1'
#
loop_
_entity.id
_entity.type
_entity.pdbx_description
1 polymer ?
#
loop_
_entity_poly.entity_id
_entity_poly.type
_entity_poly.pdbx_seq_one_letter_code
_entity_poly.pdbx_strand_id
1 'polypeptide(L)'
;DDPVVLPRTSEGLYLLQRVRDEAHRFAITYQRTKRAKRFRAGPLDDVPGLGETRKQALIKHFGSVKRLRAATIDQICEVPGIGRKTAETVAVALAGATPAGPAVNTATGEIMDDDDGAPETTGDAPGEPVSAGTPDERRGQER
;
A
#
# COMPACT_ATOMS: atom_id res chain seq x y z
N ASP A 1 13.63 26.80 -29.97
CA ASP A 1 12.51 27.30 -29.15
C ASP A 1 13.04 27.86 -27.85
N ASP A 2 13.05 29.19 -27.74
CA ASP A 2 13.50 29.87 -26.53
C ASP A 2 12.31 30.10 -25.58
N PRO A 3 12.49 29.88 -24.26
CA PRO A 3 11.42 30.08 -23.30
C PRO A 3 11.03 31.56 -23.19
N VAL A 4 9.73 31.84 -23.22
CA VAL A 4 9.20 33.19 -22.98
C VAL A 4 9.10 33.44 -21.48
N VAL A 5 9.87 34.41 -20.99
CA VAL A 5 9.85 34.81 -19.58
C VAL A 5 8.80 35.90 -19.37
N LEU A 6 7.75 35.56 -18.63
CA LEU A 6 6.69 36.52 -18.27
C LEU A 6 7.04 37.24 -16.97
N PRO A 7 6.75 38.56 -16.85
CA PRO A 7 6.86 39.28 -15.59
C PRO A 7 6.01 38.64 -14.48
N ARG A 8 6.52 38.62 -13.25
CA ARG A 8 5.86 37.96 -12.10
C ARG A 8 4.49 38.55 -11.75
N THR A 9 4.24 39.80 -12.13
CA THR A 9 3.00 40.54 -11.90
C THR A 9 2.08 40.55 -13.12
N SER A 10 2.43 39.85 -14.20
CA SER A 10 1.61 39.84 -15.41
C SER A 10 0.36 38.98 -15.25
N GLU A 11 -0.77 39.49 -15.71
CA GLU A 11 -2.06 38.77 -15.76
C GLU A 11 -1.95 37.45 -16.56
N GLY A 12 -1.14 37.44 -17.64
CA GLY A 12 -0.90 36.24 -18.45
C GLY A 12 -0.22 35.12 -17.65
N LEU A 13 0.72 35.46 -16.77
CA LEU A 13 1.37 34.48 -15.90
C LEU A 13 0.39 33.92 -14.86
N TYR A 14 -0.46 34.77 -14.27
CA TYR A 14 -1.49 34.31 -13.32
C TYR A 14 -2.49 33.36 -13.96
N LEU A 15 -2.91 33.63 -15.19
CA LEU A 15 -3.80 32.74 -15.93
C LEU A 15 -3.18 31.35 -16.14
N LEU A 16 -1.92 31.30 -16.59
CA LEU A 16 -1.21 30.04 -16.82
C LEU A 16 -0.99 29.24 -15.53
N GLN A 17 -0.66 29.91 -14.43
CA GLN A 17 -0.55 29.27 -13.12
C GLN A 17 -1.87 28.62 -12.71
N ARG A 18 -2.99 29.33 -12.85
CA ARG A 18 -4.31 28.81 -12.51
C ARG A 18 -4.69 27.59 -13.36
N VAL A 19 -4.40 27.62 -14.66
CA VAL A 19 -4.62 26.47 -15.56
C VAL A 19 -3.79 25.27 -15.10
N ARG A 20 -2.51 25.48 -14.77
CA ARG A 20 -1.64 24.42 -14.24
C ARG A 20 -2.16 23.84 -12.93
N ASP A 21 -2.59 24.69 -12.01
CA ASP A 21 -3.06 24.25 -10.69
C ASP A 21 -4.37 23.45 -10.82
N GLU A 22 -5.27 23.85 -11.72
CA GLU A 22 -6.49 23.09 -12.00
C GLU A 22 -6.19 21.77 -12.71
N ALA A 23 -5.24 21.75 -13.66
CA ALA A 23 -4.78 20.52 -14.29
C ALA A 23 -4.16 19.55 -13.26
N HIS A 24 -3.32 20.06 -12.35
CA HIS A 24 -2.71 19.28 -11.29
C HIS A 24 -3.76 18.73 -10.32
N ARG A 25 -4.71 19.57 -9.90
CA ARG A 25 -5.84 19.18 -9.05
C ARG A 25 -6.71 18.11 -9.72
N PHE A 26 -7.04 18.30 -11.00
CA PHE A 26 -7.85 17.35 -11.77
C PHE A 26 -7.14 16.00 -11.87
N ALA A 27 -5.84 15.98 -12.23
CA ALA A 27 -5.04 14.77 -12.31
C ALA A 27 -5.01 14.00 -10.97
N ILE A 28 -4.73 14.70 -9.86
CA ILE A 28 -4.75 14.10 -8.51
C ILE A 28 -6.13 13.52 -8.18
N THR A 29 -7.18 14.30 -8.43
CA THR A 29 -8.55 13.91 -8.08
C THR A 29 -9.02 12.71 -8.90
N TYR A 30 -8.74 12.72 -10.20
CA TYR A 30 -9.04 11.61 -11.11
C TYR A 30 -8.32 10.34 -10.66
N GLN A 31 -7.02 10.42 -10.36
CA GLN A 31 -6.26 9.24 -9.93
C GLN A 31 -6.70 8.72 -8.56
N ARG A 32 -7.07 9.61 -7.63
CA ARG A 32 -7.67 9.21 -6.33
C ARG A 32 -9.01 8.51 -6.54
N THR A 33 -9.88 9.04 -7.39
CA THR A 33 -11.21 8.46 -7.69
C THR A 33 -11.08 7.12 -8.40
N LYS A 34 -10.18 7.01 -9.37
CA LYS A 34 -9.88 5.77 -10.10
C LYS A 34 -9.35 4.68 -9.16
N ARG A 35 -8.41 5.02 -8.27
CA ARG A 35 -7.94 4.11 -7.20
C ARG A 35 -9.10 3.67 -6.31
N ALA A 36 -9.91 4.61 -5.80
CA ALA A 36 -11.10 4.33 -4.99
C ALA A 36 -12.14 3.42 -5.68
N LYS A 37 -12.28 3.50 -7.01
CA LYS A 37 -13.18 2.63 -7.79
C LYS A 37 -12.63 1.20 -7.92
N ARG A 38 -11.33 1.04 -8.20
CA ARG A 38 -10.67 -0.29 -8.24
C ARG A 38 -10.71 -1.00 -6.88
N PHE A 39 -10.67 -0.26 -5.78
CA PHE A 39 -10.78 -0.85 -4.45
C PHE A 39 -12.19 -1.39 -4.14
N ARG A 40 -13.23 -0.78 -4.73
CA ARG A 40 -14.63 -1.17 -4.49
C ARG A 40 -15.07 -2.40 -5.27
N ALA A 41 -14.60 -2.57 -6.51
CA ALA A 41 -14.87 -3.74 -7.33
C ALA A 41 -13.56 -4.48 -7.60
N GLY A 42 -13.27 -5.52 -6.82
CA GLY A 42 -11.99 -6.20 -6.88
C GLY A 42 -12.06 -7.66 -6.41
N PRO A 43 -10.96 -8.41 -6.52
CA PRO A 43 -10.90 -9.85 -6.27
C PRO A 43 -11.21 -10.25 -4.81
N LEU A 44 -11.41 -9.28 -3.93
CA LEU A 44 -11.87 -9.51 -2.56
C LEU A 44 -13.40 -9.64 -2.45
N ASP A 45 -14.16 -9.24 -3.46
CA ASP A 45 -15.63 -9.35 -3.49
C ASP A 45 -16.11 -10.79 -3.64
N ASP A 46 -15.30 -11.63 -4.30
CA ASP A 46 -15.61 -13.04 -4.54
C ASP A 46 -15.24 -13.93 -3.34
N VAL A 47 -14.73 -13.35 -2.25
CA VAL A 47 -14.29 -14.10 -1.06
C VAL A 47 -15.48 -14.41 -0.14
N PRO A 48 -15.89 -15.69 -0.01
CA PRO A 48 -17.03 -16.04 0.83
C PRO A 48 -16.72 -15.77 2.31
N GLY A 49 -17.64 -15.07 2.99
CA GLY A 49 -17.51 -14.74 4.43
C GLY A 49 -16.63 -13.51 4.73
N LEU A 50 -16.15 -12.81 3.70
CA LEU A 50 -15.46 -11.53 3.84
C LEU A 50 -16.44 -10.38 3.61
N GLY A 51 -16.86 -9.72 4.70
CA GLY A 51 -17.70 -8.53 4.62
C GLY A 51 -16.91 -7.25 4.28
N GLU A 52 -17.61 -6.20 3.86
CA GLU A 52 -17.03 -4.90 3.47
C GLU A 52 -16.15 -4.27 4.55
N THR A 53 -16.53 -4.40 5.83
CA THR A 53 -15.73 -3.89 6.97
C THR A 53 -14.37 -4.59 7.10
N ARG A 54 -14.34 -5.91 6.95
CA ARG A 54 -13.10 -6.71 7.00
C ARG A 54 -12.24 -6.47 5.77
N LYS A 55 -12.85 -6.34 4.59
CA LYS A 55 -12.18 -5.94 3.35
C LYS A 55 -11.48 -4.58 3.51
N GLN A 56 -12.18 -3.58 4.03
CA GLN A 56 -11.60 -2.27 4.29
C GLN A 56 -10.47 -2.33 5.32
N ALA A 57 -10.59 -3.15 6.37
CA ALA A 57 -9.53 -3.34 7.35
C ALA A 57 -8.25 -3.93 6.72
N LEU A 58 -8.39 -4.97 5.89
CA LEU A 58 -7.27 -5.57 5.15
C LEU A 58 -6.59 -4.56 4.23
N ILE A 59 -7.37 -3.82 3.42
CA ILE A 59 -6.81 -2.82 2.51
C ILE A 59 -6.17 -1.65 3.27
N LYS A 60 -6.75 -1.22 4.39
CA LYS A 60 -6.15 -0.17 5.21
C LYS A 60 -4.81 -0.61 5.82
N HIS A 61 -4.68 -1.88 6.18
CA HIS A 61 -3.47 -2.43 6.76
C HIS A 61 -2.37 -2.66 5.69
N PHE A 62 -2.70 -3.32 4.59
CA PHE A 62 -1.73 -3.67 3.54
C PHE A 62 -1.56 -2.60 2.46
N GLY A 63 -2.45 -1.60 2.39
CA GLY A 63 -2.45 -0.53 1.38
C GLY A 63 -2.96 -0.95 0.00
N SER A 64 -2.65 -2.16 -0.46
CA SER A 64 -3.08 -2.68 -1.77
C SER A 64 -3.35 -4.18 -1.77
N VAL A 65 -4.12 -4.63 -2.78
CA VAL A 65 -4.38 -6.07 -3.02
C VAL A 65 -3.10 -6.80 -3.43
N LYS A 66 -2.17 -6.11 -4.11
CA LYS A 66 -0.88 -6.68 -4.51
C LYS A 66 0.00 -6.97 -3.30
N ARG A 67 0.10 -6.04 -2.35
CA ARG A 67 0.78 -6.25 -1.07
C ARG A 67 0.10 -7.34 -0.25
N LEU A 68 -1.23 -7.35 -0.20
CA LEU A 68 -1.98 -8.41 0.48
C LEU A 68 -1.72 -9.80 -0.12
N ARG A 69 -1.55 -9.91 -1.45
CA ARG A 69 -1.20 -11.18 -2.12
C ARG A 69 0.22 -11.65 -1.76
N ALA A 70 1.14 -10.73 -1.50
CA ALA A 70 2.51 -11.05 -1.09
C ALA A 70 2.63 -11.33 0.42
N ALA A 71 1.59 -11.02 1.21
CA ALA A 71 1.59 -11.21 2.65
C ALA A 71 1.45 -12.69 3.03
N THR A 72 2.05 -13.06 4.16
CA THR A 72 1.87 -14.40 4.74
C THR A 72 0.53 -14.51 5.46
N ILE A 73 0.07 -15.74 5.70
CA ILE A 73 -1.18 -15.99 6.45
C ILE A 73 -1.11 -15.34 7.84
N ASP A 74 0.05 -15.39 8.50
CA ASP A 74 0.22 -14.82 9.83
C ASP A 74 0.10 -13.29 9.81
N GLN A 75 0.71 -12.62 8.82
CA GLN A 75 0.53 -11.17 8.62
C GLN A 75 -0.94 -10.81 8.36
N ILE A 76 -1.67 -11.63 7.60
CA ILE A 76 -3.10 -11.40 7.35
C ILE A 76 -3.93 -11.55 8.65
N CYS A 77 -3.50 -12.41 9.57
CA CYS A 77 -4.15 -12.59 10.88
C CYS A 77 -3.88 -11.44 11.86
N GLU A 78 -2.87 -10.61 11.64
CA GLU A 78 -2.62 -9.41 12.45
C GLU A 78 -3.75 -8.37 12.30
N VAL A 79 -4.51 -8.44 11.21
CA VAL A 79 -5.62 -7.53 10.96
C VAL A 79 -6.78 -7.80 11.92
N PRO A 80 -7.25 -6.79 12.67
CA PRO A 80 -8.35 -6.95 13.62
C PRO A 80 -9.61 -7.54 12.97
N GLY A 81 -10.12 -8.64 13.54
CA GLY A 81 -11.32 -9.31 13.06
C GLY A 81 -11.09 -10.31 11.92
N ILE A 82 -9.83 -10.61 11.57
CA ILE A 82 -9.44 -11.66 10.63
C ILE A 82 -8.87 -12.86 11.41
N GLY A 83 -9.60 -13.97 11.41
CA GLY A 83 -9.10 -15.23 11.94
C GLY A 83 -8.34 -16.04 10.90
N ARG A 84 -7.60 -17.06 11.34
CA ARG A 84 -6.77 -17.93 10.49
C ARG A 84 -7.53 -18.54 9.30
N LYS A 85 -8.75 -19.05 9.55
CA LYS A 85 -9.61 -19.60 8.50
C LYS A 85 -9.97 -18.56 7.42
N THR A 86 -10.23 -17.32 7.82
CA THR A 86 -10.52 -16.23 6.88
C THR A 86 -9.27 -15.83 6.11
N ALA A 87 -8.12 -15.76 6.77
CA ALA A 87 -6.83 -15.45 6.15
C ALA A 87 -6.47 -16.48 5.07
N GLU A 88 -6.65 -17.77 5.35
CA GLU A 88 -6.47 -18.86 4.39
C GLU A 88 -7.40 -18.72 3.17
N THR A 89 -8.70 -18.48 3.39
CA THR A 89 -9.66 -18.26 2.29
C THR A 89 -9.27 -17.06 1.42
N VAL A 90 -8.82 -15.96 2.04
CA VAL A 90 -8.36 -14.76 1.32
C VAL A 90 -7.10 -15.09 0.50
N ALA A 91 -6.11 -15.77 1.07
CA ALA A 91 -4.88 -16.15 0.38
C ALA A 91 -5.17 -17.06 -0.83
N VAL A 92 -6.05 -18.05 -0.68
CA VAL A 92 -6.47 -18.95 -1.77
C VAL A 92 -7.21 -18.19 -2.87
N ALA A 93 -8.17 -17.34 -2.50
CA ALA A 93 -8.94 -16.56 -3.48
C ALA A 93 -8.04 -15.60 -4.28
N LEU A 94 -7.06 -14.98 -3.63
CA LEU A 94 -6.11 -14.10 -4.30
C LEU A 94 -5.12 -14.88 -5.18
N ALA A 95 -4.71 -16.09 -4.80
CA ALA A 95 -3.82 -16.92 -5.61
C ALA A 95 -4.45 -17.34 -6.96
N GLY A 96 -5.77 -17.59 -6.99
CA GLY A 96 -6.51 -18.00 -8.19
C GLY A 96 -6.80 -16.87 -9.19
N ALA A 97 -6.74 -15.61 -8.76
CA ALA A 97 -6.94 -14.47 -9.66
C ALA A 97 -5.64 -14.17 -10.43
N THR A 98 -5.52 -14.63 -11.68
CA THR A 98 -4.42 -14.29 -12.59
C THR A 98 -4.18 -12.77 -12.61
N PRO A 99 -2.93 -12.28 -12.47
CA PRO A 99 -2.68 -10.85 -12.56
C PRO A 99 -3.11 -10.36 -13.95
N ALA A 100 -4.00 -9.36 -13.97
CA ALA A 100 -4.18 -8.56 -15.17
C ALA A 100 -2.81 -7.92 -15.46
N GLY A 101 -2.19 -8.27 -16.60
CA GLY A 101 -0.93 -7.66 -17.03
C GLY A 101 -1.02 -6.13 -17.08
N PRO A 102 0.11 -5.42 -17.26
CA PRO A 102 0.13 -3.96 -17.21
C PRO A 102 -0.88 -3.40 -18.22
N ALA A 103 -2.01 -2.91 -17.70
CA ALA A 103 -3.07 -2.41 -18.53
C ALA A 103 -2.66 -1.01 -19.00
N VAL A 104 -2.36 -0.85 -20.29
CA VAL A 104 -2.09 0.46 -20.86
C VAL A 104 -3.41 1.19 -21.05
N ASN A 105 -3.55 2.39 -20.48
CA ASN A 105 -4.72 3.21 -20.76
C ASN A 105 -4.54 3.91 -22.11
N THR A 106 -5.27 3.45 -23.12
CA THR A 106 -5.17 3.94 -24.51
C THR A 106 -5.59 5.40 -24.69
N ALA A 107 -6.28 6.02 -23.72
CA ALA A 107 -6.69 7.43 -23.78
C ALA A 107 -5.60 8.40 -23.28
N THR A 108 -4.70 7.96 -22.40
CA THR A 108 -3.67 8.83 -21.77
C THR A 108 -2.24 8.41 -22.14
N GLY A 109 -2.04 7.21 -22.70
CA GLY A 109 -0.71 6.66 -23.01
C GLY A 109 0.11 6.29 -21.77
N GLU A 110 -0.50 6.32 -20.59
CA GLU A 110 0.16 5.99 -19.33
C GLU A 110 0.36 4.48 -19.19
N ILE A 111 1.62 4.10 -18.94
CA ILE A 111 1.96 2.79 -18.39
C ILE A 111 1.42 2.75 -16.97
N MET A 112 0.52 1.81 -16.71
CA MET A 112 0.08 1.55 -15.34
C MET A 112 1.20 0.83 -14.61
N ASP A 113 2.15 1.58 -14.06
CA ASP A 113 2.95 1.05 -12.97
C ASP A 113 2.00 0.82 -11.79
N ASP A 114 2.01 -0.41 -11.28
CA ASP A 114 1.38 -0.80 -10.02
C ASP A 114 2.11 -0.15 -8.84
N ASP A 115 2.43 1.14 -8.93
CA ASP A 115 3.11 1.90 -7.88
C ASP A 115 2.11 2.16 -6.76
N ASP A 116 1.95 1.11 -5.96
CA ASP A 116 1.37 1.14 -4.65
C ASP A 116 2.28 2.01 -3.78
N GLY A 117 1.98 3.31 -3.72
CA GLY A 117 2.71 4.24 -2.86
C GLY A 117 2.96 3.65 -1.45
N ALA A 118 4.21 3.75 -1.00
CA ALA A 118 4.65 3.31 0.31
C ALA A 118 4.03 4.15 1.43
N PRO A 119 3.67 3.54 2.56
CA PRO A 119 3.95 4.10 3.86
C PRO A 119 5.24 3.44 4.38
N GLU A 120 6.26 4.24 4.64
CA GLU A 120 7.46 3.80 5.34
C GLU A 120 7.06 3.29 6.73
N THR A 121 7.17 1.98 6.96
CA THR A 121 7.12 1.39 8.31
C THR A 121 8.54 0.99 8.70
N THR A 122 9.27 1.93 9.28
CA THR A 122 10.47 1.64 10.07
C THR A 122 10.12 0.70 11.22
N GLY A 123 10.85 -0.42 11.31
CA GLY A 123 11.20 -1.05 12.58
C GLY A 123 10.51 -2.37 12.92
N ASP A 124 10.85 -3.45 12.22
CA ASP A 124 10.90 -4.79 12.84
C ASP A 124 12.39 -5.12 13.11
N ALA A 125 12.70 -5.35 14.37
CA ALA A 125 13.92 -6.02 14.80
C ALA A 125 13.46 -7.20 15.67
N PRO A 126 13.61 -8.45 15.21
CA PRO A 126 13.22 -9.59 16.01
C PRO A 126 14.27 -9.85 17.08
N GLY A 127 13.83 -9.77 18.34
CA GLY A 127 14.64 -10.14 19.50
C GLY A 127 15.04 -11.61 19.46
N GLU A 128 16.34 -11.88 19.58
CA GLU A 128 16.86 -13.21 19.89
C GLU A 128 16.45 -13.64 21.30
N PRO A 129 15.97 -14.88 21.49
CA PRO A 129 15.84 -15.47 22.82
C PRO A 129 17.13 -16.26 23.14
N VAL A 130 17.96 -15.76 24.05
CA VAL A 130 19.04 -16.57 24.65
C VAL A 130 18.56 -17.18 25.97
N SER A 131 18.47 -18.51 25.93
CA SER A 131 18.06 -19.41 27.00
C SER A 131 19.12 -19.56 28.11
N ALA A 132 18.61 -19.94 29.28
CA ALA A 132 19.26 -20.15 30.56
C ALA A 132 20.51 -21.06 30.60
N GLY A 133 21.46 -20.65 31.44
CA GLY A 133 21.91 -21.46 32.59
C GLY A 133 23.22 -22.25 32.45
N THR A 134 24.20 -21.94 33.29
CA THR A 134 24.83 -22.87 34.28
C THR A 134 25.74 -22.03 35.20
N PRO A 135 25.71 -22.25 36.54
CA PRO A 135 26.52 -21.50 37.50
C PRO A 135 27.90 -22.13 37.69
N ASP A 136 28.95 -21.33 37.90
CA ASP A 136 30.18 -21.84 38.50
C ASP A 136 30.89 -20.79 39.36
N GLU A 137 31.29 -21.25 40.52
CA GLU A 137 31.87 -20.57 41.67
C GLU A 137 33.31 -20.13 41.38
N ARG A 138 33.74 -18.93 41.84
CA ARG A 138 35.01 -18.65 42.59
C ARG A 138 34.88 -17.24 43.20
N ARG A 139 34.70 -17.13 44.51
CA ARG A 139 35.75 -17.00 45.54
C ARG A 139 36.59 -15.72 45.36
N GLY A 140 36.41 -14.80 46.30
CA GLY A 140 37.12 -13.53 46.34
C GLY A 140 38.60 -13.62 46.71
N GLN A 141 39.29 -12.49 46.49
CA GLN A 141 40.49 -11.98 47.16
C GLN A 141 40.71 -10.57 46.58
N GLU A 142 40.55 -9.52 47.39
CA GLU A 142 41.66 -8.74 47.94
C GLU A 142 42.55 -8.08 46.88
N ARG A 143 42.41 -6.75 46.70
CA ARG A 143 43.31 -5.73 47.26
C ARG A 143 42.77 -4.33 47.01
#